data_AF-A0A0N0KPC9-F1
#
_entry.id   AF-A0A0N0KPC9-F1
#
_cell.length_a   1.000
_cell.length_b   1.000
_cell.length_c   1.000
_cell.angle_alpha   90.00
_cell.angle_beta   90.00
_cell.angle_gamma   90.00
#
_symmetry.space_group_name_H-M   'P 1'
#
loop_
_entity.id
_entity.type
_entity.pdbx_description
1 polymer ?
#
loop_
_entity_poly.entity_id
_entity_poly.type
_entity_poly.pdbx_seq_one_letter_code
_entity_poly.pdbx_strand_id
1 'polypeptide(L)'
;MIDRLVFDREHIDNTSRTLTEYSDQVSEAVHKVTAEVDRSEQSFQGVAGDQFRENTREWLKAAAELKDVLGEMSKWLSGVGQTYDDARAINRSMFD
;
A
#
# COMPACT_ATOMS: atom_id res chain seq x y z
N MET A 1 22.96 6.74 21.13
CA MET A 1 23.43 6.20 19.84
C MET A 1 22.21 6.18 18.95
N ILE A 2 21.99 7.24 18.16
CA ILE A 2 20.88 7.28 17.20
C ILE A 2 21.33 6.38 16.06
N ASP A 3 20.69 5.22 15.91
CA ASP A 3 20.92 4.33 14.77
C ASP A 3 20.81 5.16 13.51
N ARG A 4 21.97 5.38 12.88
CA ARG A 4 22.08 6.19 11.67
C ARG A 4 21.49 5.33 10.56
N LEU A 5 20.18 5.43 10.39
CA LEU A 5 19.47 4.97 9.21
C LEU A 5 20.03 5.75 8.01
N VAL A 6 21.16 5.28 7.49
CA VAL A 6 21.70 5.75 6.22
C VAL A 6 20.86 5.09 5.14
N PHE A 7 19.66 5.63 4.93
CA PHE A 7 18.88 5.30 3.74
C PHE A 7 19.43 6.12 2.58
N ASP A 8 19.80 5.44 1.50
CA ASP A 8 20.08 6.10 0.23
C ASP A 8 18.77 6.61 -0.35
N ARG A 9 18.74 7.84 -0.87
CA ARG A 9 17.56 8.47 -1.47
C ARG A 9 16.99 7.60 -2.58
N GLU A 10 17.87 6.98 -3.36
CA GLU A 10 17.48 6.03 -4.42
C GLU A 10 16.72 4.80 -3.87
N HIS A 11 17.15 4.29 -2.70
CA HIS A 11 16.49 3.15 -2.07
C HIS A 11 15.10 3.51 -1.53
N ILE A 12 14.95 4.72 -0.96
CA ILE A 12 13.65 5.26 -0.52
C ILE A 12 12.69 5.39 -1.69
N ASP A 13 13.15 6.00 -2.79
CA ASP A 13 12.32 6.23 -3.97
C ASP A 13 11.91 4.90 -4.64
N ASN A 14 12.83 3.95 -4.75
CA ASN A 14 12.52 2.61 -5.27
C ASN A 14 11.52 1.87 -4.37
N THR A 15 11.70 1.90 -3.05
CA THR A 15 10.78 1.23 -2.12
C THR A 15 9.38 1.88 -2.16
N SER A 16 9.31 3.21 -2.22
CA SER A 16 8.04 3.93 -2.34
C SER A 16 7.30 3.55 -3.63
N ARG A 17 8.02 3.47 -4.76
CA ARG A 17 7.45 3.00 -6.03
C ARG A 17 6.89 1.58 -5.92
N THR A 18 7.65 0.65 -5.34
CA THR A 18 7.20 -0.73 -5.14
C THR A 18 5.93 -0.81 -4.28
N LEU A 19 5.82 0.01 -3.23
CA LEU A 19 4.60 0.05 -2.40
C LEU A 19 3.39 0.58 -3.18
N THR A 20 3.59 1.57 -4.05
CA THR A 20 2.54 2.03 -4.97
C THR A 20 2.11 0.92 -5.92
N GLU A 21 3.06 0.20 -6.52
CA GLU A 21 2.76 -0.93 -7.41
C GLU A 21 1.96 -2.03 -6.70
N TYR A 22 2.29 -2.37 -5.45
CA TYR A 22 1.50 -3.30 -4.66
C TYR A 22 0.09 -2.78 -4.35
N SER A 23 -0.06 -1.48 -4.07
CA SER A 23 -1.37 -0.86 -3.83
C SER A 23 -2.27 -0.91 -5.07
N ASP A 24 -1.68 -0.73 -6.25
CA ASP A 24 -2.37 -0.86 -7.54
C ASP A 24 -2.78 -2.31 -7.81
N GLN A 25 -1.90 -3.29 -7.54
CA GLN A 25 -2.20 -4.71 -7.65
C GLN A 25 -3.34 -5.15 -6.72
N VAL A 26 -3.35 -4.66 -5.46
CA VAL A 26 -4.45 -4.92 -4.52
C VAL A 26 -5.76 -4.33 -5.06
N SER A 27 -5.72 -3.11 -5.60
CA SER A 27 -6.90 -2.46 -6.20
C SER A 27 -7.43 -3.25 -7.41
N GLU A 28 -6.55 -3.77 -8.27
CA GLU A 28 -6.93 -4.60 -9.41
C GLU A 28 -7.56 -5.93 -8.96
N ALA A 29 -6.97 -6.58 -7.96
CA ALA A 29 -7.52 -7.81 -7.39
C ALA A 29 -8.93 -7.56 -6.82
N VAL A 30 -9.11 -6.46 -6.07
CA VAL A 30 -10.41 -6.04 -5.52
C VAL A 30 -11.44 -5.88 -6.63
N HIS A 31 -11.07 -5.20 -7.71
CA HIS A 31 -11.96 -5.01 -8.84
C HIS A 31 -12.40 -6.34 -9.48
N LYS A 32 -11.46 -7.28 -9.68
CA LYS A 32 -11.75 -8.60 -10.26
C LYS A 32 -12.66 -9.44 -9.38
N VAL A 33 -12.41 -9.47 -8.06
CA VAL A 33 -13.24 -10.24 -7.12
C VAL A 33 -14.64 -9.66 -7.04
N THR A 34 -14.80 -8.34 -6.94
CA THR A 34 -16.12 -7.70 -6.94
C THR A 34 -16.91 -8.05 -8.21
N ALA A 35 -16.27 -8.02 -9.38
CA ALA A 35 -16.93 -8.39 -10.64
C ALA A 35 -17.37 -9.87 -10.67
N GLU A 36 -16.59 -10.78 -10.07
CA GLU A 36 -16.95 -12.20 -9.99
C GLU A 36 -18.08 -12.44 -8.97
N VAL A 37 -18.12 -11.65 -7.89
CA VAL A 37 -19.16 -11.70 -6.87
C VAL A 37 -20.49 -11.28 -7.47
N ASP A 38 -20.52 -10.15 -8.18
CA ASP A 38 -21.73 -9.66 -8.86
C ASP A 38 -22.28 -10.69 -9.85
N ARG A 39 -21.40 -11.44 -10.53
CA ARG A 39 -21.79 -12.55 -11.41
C ARG A 39 -22.32 -13.74 -10.62
N SER A 40 -21.66 -14.10 -9.51
CA SER A 40 -21.98 -15.28 -8.70
C SER A 40 -23.26 -15.11 -7.88
N GLU A 41 -23.58 -13.90 -7.43
CA GLU A 41 -24.82 -13.59 -6.70
C GLU A 41 -26.09 -13.91 -7.50
N GLN A 42 -26.01 -13.91 -8.83
CA GLN A 42 -27.13 -14.29 -9.70
C GLN A 42 -27.40 -15.80 -9.71
N SER A 43 -26.43 -16.62 -9.31
CA SER A 43 -26.47 -18.08 -9.44
C SER A 43 -26.42 -18.84 -8.12
N PHE A 44 -25.82 -18.28 -7.07
CA PHE A 44 -25.71 -18.90 -5.75
C PHE A 44 -26.82 -18.40 -4.80
N GLN A 45 -27.76 -19.29 -4.47
CA GLN A 45 -28.78 -19.08 -3.44
C GLN A 45 -28.63 -20.09 -2.29
N GLY A 46 -29.19 -19.77 -1.13
CA GLY A 46 -29.11 -20.58 0.09
C GLY A 46 -27.79 -20.41 0.85
N VAL A 47 -27.53 -21.32 1.79
CA VAL A 47 -26.41 -21.21 2.77
C VAL A 47 -25.05 -21.03 2.11
N ALA A 48 -24.79 -21.68 0.97
CA ALA A 48 -23.53 -21.52 0.24
C ALA A 48 -23.35 -20.10 -0.34
N GLY A 49 -24.44 -19.47 -0.80
CA GLY A 49 -24.43 -18.09 -1.28
C GLY A 49 -24.24 -17.09 -0.14
N ASP A 50 -24.83 -17.34 1.04
CA ASP A 50 -24.62 -16.52 2.23
C ASP A 50 -23.16 -16.55 2.69
N GLN A 51 -22.56 -17.75 2.77
CA GLN A 51 -21.14 -17.90 3.12
C GLN A 51 -20.21 -17.22 2.10
N PHE A 52 -20.51 -17.36 0.81
CA PHE A 52 -19.74 -16.70 -0.24
C PHE A 52 -19.77 -15.17 -0.11
N ARG A 53 -20.95 -14.59 0.16
CA ARG A 53 -21.09 -13.15 0.41
C ARG A 53 -20.34 -12.69 1.65
N GLU A 54 -20.41 -13.46 2.74
CA GLU A 54 -19.69 -13.15 3.98
C GLU A 54 -18.18 -13.15 3.76
N ASN A 55 -17.64 -14.23 3.21
CA ASN A 55 -16.20 -14.35 2.91
C ASN A 55 -15.72 -13.23 1.96
N THR A 56 -16.55 -12.88 0.97
CA THR A 56 -16.26 -11.77 0.06
C THR A 56 -16.16 -10.44 0.81
N ARG A 57 -17.11 -10.15 1.71
CA ARG A 57 -17.09 -8.90 2.49
C ARG A 57 -15.86 -8.82 3.37
N GLU A 58 -15.48 -9.92 4.03
CA GLU A 58 -14.27 -9.97 4.84
C GLU A 58 -13.01 -9.73 3.99
N TRP A 59 -12.93 -10.36 2.83
CA TRP A 59 -11.81 -10.19 1.91
C TRP A 59 -11.72 -8.75 1.39
N LEU A 60 -12.84 -8.14 0.99
CA LEU A 60 -12.89 -6.74 0.54
C LEU A 60 -12.45 -5.78 1.64
N LYS A 61 -12.85 -6.04 2.90
CA LYS A 61 -12.41 -5.26 4.05
C LYS A 61 -10.90 -5.38 4.27
N ALA A 62 -10.37 -6.60 4.29
CA ALA A 62 -8.94 -6.84 4.47
C ALA A 62 -8.10 -6.21 3.34
N ALA A 63 -8.59 -6.25 2.10
CA ALA A 63 -7.91 -5.64 0.96
C ALA A 63 -7.90 -4.10 1.05
N ALA A 64 -8.98 -3.49 1.53
CA ALA A 64 -9.02 -2.05 1.79
C ALA A 64 -8.03 -1.64 2.88
N GLU A 65 -7.99 -2.37 4.00
CA GLU A 65 -7.03 -2.12 5.09
C GLU A 65 -5.58 -2.26 4.60
N LEU A 66 -5.28 -3.29 3.79
CA LEU A 66 -3.95 -3.47 3.20
C LEU A 66 -3.56 -2.30 2.28
N LYS A 67 -4.49 -1.85 1.43
CA LYS A 67 -4.27 -0.71 0.53
C LYS A 67 -3.93 0.56 1.32
N ASP A 68 -4.67 0.82 2.40
CA ASP A 68 -4.47 1.98 3.25
C ASP A 68 -3.08 1.93 3.92
N VAL A 69 -2.69 0.75 4.45
CA VAL A 69 -1.35 0.55 5.05
C VAL A 69 -0.24 0.79 4.02
N LEU A 70 -0.36 0.26 2.80
CA LEU A 70 0.61 0.50 1.73
C LEU A 70 0.71 1.99 1.37
N GLY A 71 -0.42 2.70 1.36
CA GLY A 71 -0.48 4.15 1.15
C GLY A 71 0.23 4.94 2.26
N GLU A 72 -0.03 4.61 3.53
CA GLU A 72 0.64 5.26 4.67
C GLU A 72 2.14 4.99 4.69
N MET A 73 2.59 3.77 4.34
CA MET A 73 4.01 3.45 4.21
C MET A 73 4.70 4.25 3.10
N SER A 74 4.05 4.41 1.94
CA SER A 74 4.58 5.22 0.83
C SER A 74 4.70 6.71 1.22
N LYS A 75 3.70 7.26 1.93
CA LYS A 75 3.76 8.63 2.48
C LYS A 75 4.89 8.79 3.49
N TRP A 76 5.03 7.84 4.41
CA TRP A 76 6.09 7.85 5.41
C TRP A 76 7.48 7.83 4.76
N LEU A 77 7.72 6.94 3.79
CA LEU A 77 8.99 6.89 3.05
C LEU A 77 9.28 8.19 2.31
N SER A 78 8.28 8.78 1.66
CA SER A 78 8.43 10.08 0.98
C SER A 78 8.84 11.18 1.96
N GLY A 79 8.25 11.20 3.16
CA GLY A 79 8.61 12.15 4.23
C GLY A 79 10.03 11.95 4.77
N VAL A 80 10.47 10.69 4.94
CA VAL A 80 11.85 10.36 5.31
C VAL A 80 12.84 10.82 4.24
N GLY A 81 12.50 10.60 2.96
CA GLY A 81 13.31 11.05 1.83
C GLY A 81 13.49 12.57 1.80
N GLN A 82 12.43 13.34 2.02
CA GLN A 82 12.51 14.80 2.11
C GLN A 82 13.42 15.26 3.26
N THR A 83 13.26 14.66 4.44
CA THR A 83 14.07 14.98 5.62
C THR A 83 15.55 14.69 5.38
N TYR A 84 15.85 13.62 4.64
CA TYR A 84 17.21 13.28 4.23
C TYR A 84 17.82 14.34 3.30
N ASP A 85 17.07 14.80 2.30
CA ASP A 85 17.52 15.83 1.37
C ASP A 85 17.76 17.17 2.08
N ASP A 86 16.87 17.55 2.99
CA ASP A 86 17.00 18.76 3.81
C ASP A 86 18.27 18.71 4.69
N ALA A 87 18.51 17.57 5.36
CA ALA A 87 19.71 17.36 6.17
C ALA A 87 21.00 17.39 5.33
N ARG A 88 20.96 16.87 4.09
CA ARG A 88 22.08 16.91 3.15
C ARG A 88 22.37 18.34 2.67
N ALA A 89 21.33 19.13 2.40
CA ALA A 89 21.45 20.53 2.00
C ALA A 89 22.06 21.39 3.11
N ILE A 90 21.59 21.22 4.36
CA ILE A 90 22.13 21.92 5.54
C ILE A 90 23.62 21.56 5.72
N ASN A 91 23.97 20.27 5.68
CA ASN A 91 25.36 19.86 5.80
C ASN A 91 26.24 20.48 4.71
N ARG A 92 25.83 20.46 3.43
CA ARG A 92 26.60 21.12 2.36
C ARG A 92 26.83 22.61 2.65
N SER A 93 25.78 23.33 3.06
CA SER A 93 25.88 24.76 3.37
C SER A 93 26.78 25.11 4.57
N MET A 94 27.12 24.13 5.41
CA MET A 94 28.06 24.32 6.53
C MET A 94 29.53 24.07 6.14
N PHE A 95 29.77 23.38 5.03
CA PHE A 95 31.12 23.04 4.56
C PHE A 95 31.54 23.81 3.30
N ASP A 96 30.63 24.56 2.68
CA ASP A 96 30.88 25.59 1.66
C ASP A 96 31.08 26.97 2.32
#